data_AF-A0AAV2E459-F1
#
_entry.id   AF-A0AAV2E459-F1
#
_cell.length_a   1.000
_cell.length_b   1.000
_cell.length_c   1.000
_cell.angle_alpha   90.00
_cell.angle_beta   90.00
_cell.angle_gamma   90.00
#
_symmetry.space_group_name_H-M   'P 1'
#
loop_
_entity.id
_entity.type
_entity.pdbx_description
1 polymer ?
#
loop_
_entity_poly.entity_id
_entity_poly.type
_entity_poly.pdbx_seq_one_letter_code
_entity_poly.pdbx_strand_id
1 'polypeptide(L)'
;MQDYFNPNPTYDALIFRRCFCMQLRLFNCIMGVVVRYDPSFARRSDVVGQLGLSPEQKLTSALRMLAYGSPADQLDYYMHMAQNTVLEFFRKF
;
A
#
# COMPACT_ATOMS: atom_id res chain seq x y z
N MET A 1 -7.42 -5.08 -0.14
CA MET A 1 -6.26 -5.13 -1.08
C MET A 1 -6.24 -6.39 -1.94
N GLN A 2 -6.66 -7.54 -1.41
CA GLN A 2 -6.70 -8.78 -2.19
C GLN A 2 -7.50 -8.65 -3.51
N ASP A 3 -8.52 -7.80 -3.53
CA ASP A 3 -9.33 -7.51 -4.72
C ASP A 3 -8.54 -7.02 -5.94
N TYR A 4 -7.35 -6.45 -5.73
CA TYR A 4 -6.49 -5.91 -6.78
C TYR A 4 -5.25 -6.77 -7.06
N PHE A 5 -4.72 -7.44 -6.04
CA PHE A 5 -3.39 -8.07 -6.09
C PHE A 5 -3.42 -9.60 -6.03
N ASN A 6 -4.59 -10.23 -5.90
CA ASN A 6 -4.70 -11.69 -6.02
C ASN A 6 -4.41 -12.17 -7.44
N PRO A 7 -4.00 -13.43 -7.63
CA PRO A 7 -3.84 -14.04 -8.95
C PRO A 7 -5.10 -13.94 -9.83
N ASN A 8 -6.27 -14.02 -9.19
CA ASN A 8 -7.58 -13.77 -9.80
C ASN A 8 -8.19 -12.54 -9.11
N PRO A 9 -7.85 -11.31 -9.53
CA PRO A 9 -8.33 -10.10 -8.87
C PRO A 9 -9.81 -9.88 -9.16
N THR A 10 -10.55 -9.41 -8.14
CA THR A 10 -11.96 -9.00 -8.28
C THR A 10 -12.10 -7.83 -9.26
N TYR A 11 -11.11 -6.93 -9.27
CA TYR A 11 -11.07 -5.77 -10.15
C TYR A 11 -10.05 -5.94 -11.28
N ASP A 12 -10.44 -5.55 -12.48
CA ASP A 12 -9.58 -5.62 -13.64
C ASP A 12 -8.48 -4.54 -13.64
N ALA A 13 -7.57 -4.64 -14.61
CA ALA A 13 -6.48 -3.69 -14.78
C ALA A 13 -6.95 -2.26 -15.09
N LEU A 14 -8.14 -2.09 -15.67
CA LEU A 14 -8.70 -0.78 -15.98
C LEU A 14 -9.12 -0.05 -14.69
N ILE A 15 -9.81 -0.74 -13.81
CA ILE A 15 -10.20 -0.23 -12.48
C ILE A 15 -8.95 0.05 -11.66
N PHE A 16 -7.97 -0.86 -11.64
CA PHE A 16 -6.69 -0.62 -10.98
C PHE A 16 -6.04 0.69 -11.45
N ARG A 17 -5.93 0.88 -12.77
CA ARG A 17 -5.32 2.10 -13.33
C ARG A 17 -6.08 3.36 -12.98
N ARG A 18 -7.41 3.31 -12.88
CA ARG A 18 -8.22 4.47 -12.44
C ARG A 18 -8.00 4.80 -10.97
N CYS A 19 -7.88 3.80 -10.10
CA CYS A 19 -7.72 4.02 -8.66
C CYS A 19 -6.29 4.43 -8.26
N PHE A 20 -5.28 3.91 -8.96
CA PHE A 20 -3.86 4.11 -8.62
C PHE A 20 -3.13 5.02 -9.61
N CYS A 21 -3.80 5.48 -10.68
CA CYS A 21 -3.24 6.28 -11.77
C CYS A 21 -2.03 5.65 -12.48
N MET A 22 -1.80 4.34 -12.29
CA MET A 22 -0.66 3.61 -12.85
C MET A 22 -1.02 2.18 -13.20
N GLN A 23 -0.19 1.53 -14.02
CA GLN A 23 -0.34 0.11 -14.33
C GLN A 23 0.14 -0.76 -13.15
N LEU A 24 -0.49 -1.93 -12.97
CA LEU A 24 -0.11 -2.90 -11.93
C LEU A 24 1.37 -3.30 -12.01
N ARG A 25 1.91 -3.43 -13.22
CA ARG A 25 3.34 -3.75 -13.43
C ARG A 25 4.26 -2.65 -12.87
N LEU A 26 3.91 -1.37 -13.06
CA LEU A 26 4.70 -0.25 -12.54
C LEU A 26 4.61 -0.22 -11.01
N PHE A 27 3.42 -0.43 -10.45
CA PHE A 27 3.23 -0.53 -9.00
C PHE A 27 4.13 -1.62 -8.39
N ASN A 28 4.13 -2.83 -8.97
CA ASN A 28 4.95 -3.94 -8.50
C ASN A 28 6.46 -3.65 -8.62
N CYS A 29 6.88 -2.94 -9.67
CA CYS A 29 8.26 -2.52 -9.83
C CYS A 29 8.69 -1.54 -8.73
N ILE A 30 7.87 -0.50 -8.48
CA ILE A 30 8.10 0.47 -7.40
C ILE A 30 8.14 -0.26 -6.05
N MET A 31 7.19 -1.14 -5.79
CA MET A 31 7.14 -1.94 -4.56
C MET A 31 8.40 -2.76 -4.36
N GLY A 32 8.91 -3.44 -5.39
CA GLY A 32 10.15 -4.20 -5.31
C GLY A 32 11.37 -3.33 -4.98
N VAL A 33 11.46 -2.14 -5.58
CA VAL A 33 12.54 -1.18 -5.30
C VAL A 33 12.43 -0.62 -3.88
N VAL A 34 11.24 -0.19 -3.46
CA VAL A 34 10.99 0.38 -2.14
C VAL A 34 11.25 -0.64 -1.04
N VAL A 35 10.76 -1.87 -1.16
CA VAL A 35 10.99 -2.94 -0.18
C VAL A 35 12.48 -3.29 -0.07
N ARG A 36 13.23 -3.22 -1.19
CA ARG A 36 14.67 -3.45 -1.19
C ARG A 36 15.43 -2.31 -0.50
N TYR A 37 15.00 -1.07 -0.69
CA TYR A 37 15.66 0.11 -0.11
C TYR A 37 15.32 0.29 1.37
N ASP A 38 14.04 0.16 1.73
CA ASP A 38 13.54 0.20 3.09
C ASP A 38 12.74 -1.08 3.42
N PRO A 39 13.37 -2.06 4.10
CA PRO A 39 12.72 -3.30 4.50
C PRO A 39 11.55 -3.12 5.47
N SER A 40 11.26 -1.92 5.97
CA SER A 40 10.06 -1.64 6.78
C SER A 40 8.77 -1.70 5.95
N PHE A 41 8.87 -1.57 4.62
CA PHE A 41 7.77 -1.83 3.69
C PHE A 41 7.50 -3.33 3.49
N ALA A 42 8.44 -4.23 3.82
CA ALA A 42 8.17 -5.67 3.77
C ALA A 42 7.07 -6.07 4.79
N ARG A 43 6.33 -7.15 4.53
CA ARG A 43 5.44 -7.74 5.54
C ARG A 43 6.30 -8.32 6.67
N ARG A 44 6.00 -7.97 7.91
CA ARG A 44 6.71 -8.46 9.10
C ARG A 44 5.73 -9.09 10.06
N SER A 45 6.17 -10.14 10.74
CA SER A 45 5.44 -10.73 11.85
C SER A 45 5.77 -9.96 13.13
N ASP A 46 4.79 -9.76 14.00
CA ASP A 46 5.04 -9.22 15.34
C ASP A 46 5.70 -10.27 16.26
N VAL A 47 5.99 -9.88 17.51
CA VAL A 47 6.65 -10.76 18.50
C VAL A 47 5.81 -12.00 18.83
N VAL A 48 4.49 -11.95 18.62
CA VAL A 48 3.55 -13.05 18.85
C VAL A 48 3.30 -13.85 17.56
N GLY A 49 3.95 -13.47 16.45
CA GLY A 49 3.85 -14.14 15.16
C GLY A 49 2.67 -13.70 14.29
N GLN A 50 1.92 -12.67 14.68
CA GLN A 50 0.84 -12.15 13.83
C GLN A 50 1.41 -11.41 12.62
N LEU A 51 0.86 -11.70 11.45
CA LEU A 51 1.27 -11.06 10.20
C LEU A 51 0.78 -9.61 10.18
N GLY A 52 1.72 -8.67 10.12
CA GLY A 52 1.41 -7.26 9.94
C GLY A 52 0.98 -6.90 8.52
N LEU A 53 0.90 -5.59 8.27
CA LEU A 53 0.47 -5.02 6.99
C LEU A 53 1.32 -5.51 5.81
N SER A 54 0.66 -5.78 4.68
CA SER A 54 1.33 -6.19 3.45
C SER A 54 2.10 -5.03 2.79
N PRO A 55 3.09 -5.30 1.91
CA PRO A 55 3.81 -4.25 1.21
C PRO A 55 2.90 -3.41 0.32
N GLU A 56 1.91 -4.04 -0.33
CA GLU A 56 0.92 -3.37 -1.17
C GLU A 56 0.11 -2.37 -0.35
N GLN A 57 -0.33 -2.79 0.85
CA GLN A 57 -1.04 -1.96 1.81
C GLN A 57 -0.22 -0.72 2.20
N LYS A 58 1.05 -0.91 2.59
CA LYS A 58 1.95 0.17 3.04
C LYS A 58 2.33 1.14 1.91
N LEU A 59 2.61 0.62 0.72
CA LEU A 59 2.93 1.46 -0.43
C LEU A 59 1.71 2.27 -0.88
N THR A 60 0.53 1.66 -0.86
CA THR A 60 -0.69 2.35 -1.31
C THR A 60 -1.10 3.47 -0.38
N SER A 61 -0.89 3.32 0.93
CA SER A 61 -1.18 4.39 1.89
C SER A 61 -0.29 5.61 1.60
N ALA A 62 1.02 5.41 1.42
CA ALA A 62 1.96 6.47 1.05
C ALA A 62 1.61 7.14 -0.29
N LEU A 63 1.36 6.35 -1.34
CA LEU A 63 1.03 6.86 -2.67
C LEU A 63 -0.28 7.64 -2.69
N ARG A 64 -1.31 7.19 -1.95
CA ARG A 64 -2.58 7.91 -1.89
C ARG A 64 -2.47 9.22 -1.11
N MET A 65 -1.70 9.24 -0.02
CA MET A 65 -1.38 10.50 0.67
C MET A 65 -0.70 11.49 -0.27
N LEU A 66 0.29 11.05 -1.05
CA LEU A 66 0.98 11.89 -2.03
C LEU A 66 0.05 12.40 -3.14
N ALA A 67 -0.76 11.51 -3.72
CA ALA A 67 -1.58 11.84 -4.88
C ALA A 67 -2.73 12.79 -4.55
N TYR A 68 -3.38 12.60 -3.39
CA TYR A 68 -4.60 13.32 -3.04
C TYR A 68 -4.36 14.46 -2.04
N GLY A 69 -3.18 14.55 -1.42
CA GLY A 69 -2.94 15.47 -0.30
C GLY A 69 -3.93 15.28 0.85
N SER A 70 -4.57 14.10 0.90
CA SER A 70 -5.68 13.81 1.80
C SER A 70 -5.14 13.57 3.21
N PRO A 71 -5.82 14.08 4.25
CA PRO A 71 -5.42 13.81 5.61
C PRO A 71 -5.50 12.30 5.89
N ALA A 72 -4.54 11.81 6.67
CA ALA A 72 -4.34 10.37 6.88
C ALA A 72 -5.53 9.66 7.55
N ASP A 73 -6.47 10.41 8.12
CA ASP A 73 -7.73 9.97 8.71
C ASP A 73 -8.76 9.50 7.67
N GLN A 74 -8.80 10.08 6.46
CA GLN A 74 -9.66 9.63 5.37
C GLN A 74 -9.19 8.31 4.74
N LEU A 75 -7.91 7.97 4.89
CA LEU A 75 -7.32 6.74 4.34
C LEU A 75 -7.64 5.50 5.20
N ASP A 76 -7.99 5.69 6.48
CA ASP A 76 -8.33 4.60 7.40
C ASP A 76 -9.54 3.79 6.92
N TYR A 77 -10.57 4.47 6.38
CA TYR A 77 -11.80 3.81 5.91
C TYR A 77 -11.56 2.76 4.81
N TYR A 78 -10.54 2.96 3.97
CA TYR A 78 -10.25 2.06 2.85
C TYR A 78 -9.16 1.04 3.14
N MET A 79 -8.30 1.29 4.13
CA MET A 79 -7.10 0.46 4.36
C MET A 79 -7.11 -0.25 5.71
N HIS A 80 -8.05 0.09 6.61
CA HIS A 80 -8.07 -0.37 8.00
C HIS A 80 -6.69 -0.15 8.66
N MET A 81 -6.21 1.08 8.63
CA MET A 81 -4.90 1.47 9.10
C MET A 81 -5.00 2.69 10.00
N ALA A 82 -4.41 2.60 11.19
CA ALA A 82 -4.27 3.75 12.06
C ALA A 82 -3.54 4.91 11.36
N GLN A 83 -4.02 6.13 11.56
CA GLN A 83 -3.49 7.36 10.97
C GLN A 83 -1.96 7.49 11.11
N ASN A 84 -1.43 7.17 12.30
CA ASN A 84 0.00 7.24 12.58
C ASN A 84 0.82 6.29 11.69
N THR A 85 0.28 5.12 11.39
CA THR A 85 0.90 4.13 10.52
C THR A 85 0.94 4.62 9.07
N VAL A 86 -0.13 5.26 8.60
CA VAL A 86 -0.16 5.89 7.27
C VAL A 86 0.88 7.01 7.17
N LEU A 87 0.98 7.86 8.20
CA LEU A 87 1.98 8.94 8.27
C LEU A 87 3.42 8.42 8.33
N GLU A 88 3.67 7.31 9.02
CA GLU A 88 4.98 6.68 9.08
C GLU A 88 5.44 6.26 7.68
N PHE A 89 4.60 5.53 6.95
CA PHE A 89 4.97 5.06 5.60
C PHE A 89 5.06 6.19 4.59
N PHE A 90 4.21 7.21 4.71
CA PHE A 90 4.33 8.42 3.91
C PHE A 90 5.67 9.13 4.10
N ARG A 91 6.17 9.25 5.34
CA ARG A 91 7.47 9.90 5.62
C ARG A 91 8.68 9.10 5.13
N LYS A 92 8.53 7.78 5.01
CA LYS A 92 9.59 6.87 4.58
C LYS A 92 9.66 6.70 3.06
N PHE A 93 8.59 7.06 2.36
CA PHE A 93 8.47 6.99 0.91
C PHE A 93 9.02 8.27 0.27
#